data_AF-A0A3N5RJ86-F1
#
_entry.id   AF-A0A3N5RJ86-F1
#
_cell.length_a   1.000
_cell.length_b   1.000
_cell.length_c   1.000
_cell.angle_alpha   90.00
_cell.angle_beta   90.00
_cell.angle_gamma   90.00
#
_symmetry.space_group_name_H-M   'P 1'
#
loop_
_entity.id
_entity.type
_entity.pdbx_description
1 polymer ?
#
loop_
_entity_poly.entity_id
_entity_poly.type
_entity_poly.pdbx_seq_one_letter_code
_entity_poly.pdbx_strand_id
1 'polypeptide(L)' 'GNFIECVRDRSVPVSDVWSHHRSLTTCHLANIAIRLGRNLTWDAAKEQIVGDDEANLWQGREQRKGFEVA' A
#
# COMPACT_ATOMS: atom_id res chain seq x y z
N GLY A 1 20.19 17.93 -5.14
CA GLY A 1 19.55 17.34 -3.95
C GLY A 1 18.07 17.21 -4.22
N ASN A 2 17.58 16.00 -4.50
CA ASN A 2 16.32 15.79 -5.22
C ASN A 2 15.08 16.41 -4.55
N PHE A 3 14.78 16.09 -3.29
CA PHE A 3 13.52 16.51 -2.65
C PHE A 3 13.37 18.04 -2.52
N ILE A 4 14.42 18.75 -2.05
CA ILE A 4 14.35 20.21 -1.82
C ILE A 4 14.23 20.99 -3.13
N GLU A 5 14.84 20.50 -4.21
CA GLU A 5 14.69 21.06 -5.55
C GLU A 5 13.24 20.91 -6.04
N CYS A 6 12.68 19.70 -5.95
CA CYS A 6 11.30 19.41 -6.33
C CYS A 6 10.26 20.22 -5.54
N VAL A 7 10.52 20.52 -4.26
CA VAL A 7 9.64 21.40 -3.47
C VAL A 7 9.60 22.82 -4.03
N ARG A 8 10.73 23.32 -4.55
CA ARG A 8 10.83 24.68 -5.06
C ARG A 8 10.16 24.83 -6.43
N ASP A 9 10.42 23.91 -7.35
CA ASP A 9 9.95 23.99 -8.74
C ASP A 9 8.66 23.20 -9.02
N ARG A 10 8.16 22.47 -8.01
CA ARG A 10 6.98 21.59 -8.10
C ARG A 10 7.13 20.43 -9.07
N SER A 11 8.36 20.06 -9.41
CA SER A 11 8.64 18.82 -10.16
C SER A 11 8.35 17.58 -9.31
N VAL A 12 8.17 16.44 -10.00
CA VAL A 12 7.94 15.16 -9.34
C VAL A 12 9.28 14.62 -8.80
N PRO A 13 9.37 14.22 -7.52
CA PRO A 13 10.58 13.66 -6.97
C PRO A 13 10.87 12.27 -7.56
N VAL A 14 12.13 11.82 -7.49
CA VAL A 14 12.54 10.48 -7.95
C VAL A 14 11.79 9.37 -7.22
N SER A 15 11.41 9.61 -5.95
CA SER A 15 10.57 8.71 -5.15
C SER A 15 9.18 9.32 -4.97
N ASP A 16 8.34 9.22 -6.00
CA ASP A 16 6.96 9.68 -5.95
C ASP A 16 6.06 8.74 -5.12
N VAL A 17 4.92 9.28 -4.66
CA VAL A 17 3.99 8.55 -3.80
C VAL A 17 3.41 7.31 -4.46
N TRP A 18 3.15 7.34 -5.76
CA TRP A 18 2.44 6.27 -6.47
C TRP A 18 3.33 5.07 -6.74
N SER A 19 4.55 5.33 -7.22
CA SER A 19 5.54 4.27 -7.45
C SER A 19 5.93 3.62 -6.14
N HIS A 20 6.08 4.41 -5.07
CA HIS A 20 6.40 3.87 -3.75
C HIS A 20 5.22 3.08 -3.16
N HIS A 21 3.99 3.58 -3.26
CA HIS A 21 2.79 2.87 -2.83
C HIS A 21 2.72 1.46 -3.46
N ARG A 22 2.77 1.38 -4.79
CA ARG A 22 2.74 0.10 -5.52
C ARG A 22 3.87 -0.84 -5.13
N SER A 23 5.07 -0.31 -4.87
CA SER A 23 6.21 -1.12 -4.42
C SER A 23 5.94 -1.72 -3.05
N LEU A 24 5.46 -0.92 -2.10
CA LEU A 24 5.14 -1.39 -0.75
C LEU A 24 3.95 -2.35 -0.71
N THR A 25 2.96 -2.20 -1.60
CA THR A 25 1.85 -3.15 -1.74
C THR A 25 2.37 -4.58 -1.89
N THR A 26 3.40 -4.80 -2.70
CA THR A 26 3.97 -6.15 -2.89
C THR A 26 4.61 -6.71 -1.63
N CYS A 27 5.33 -5.88 -0.86
CA CYS A 27 5.89 -6.27 0.44
C CYS A 27 4.79 -6.67 1.44
N HIS A 28 3.69 -5.93 1.48
CA HIS A 28 2.56 -6.25 2.34
C HIS A 28 1.85 -7.54 1.93
N LEU A 29 1.57 -7.72 0.63
CA LEU A 29 0.96 -8.95 0.10
C LEU A 29 1.83 -10.17 0.39
N ALA A 30 3.16 -10.07 0.24
CA ALA A 30 4.08 -11.15 0.59
C ALA A 30 3.99 -11.53 2.08
N ASN A 31 3.94 -10.54 2.97
CA ASN A 31 3.77 -10.77 4.41
C ASN A 31 2.43 -11.42 4.75
N ILE A 32 1.34 -11.02 4.08
CA ILE A 32 0.01 -11.61 4.28
C ILE A 32 0.02 -13.07 3.77
N ALA A 33 0.60 -13.33 2.60
CA ALA A 33 0.74 -14.67 2.03
C ALA A 33 1.53 -15.61 2.96
N ILE A 34 2.66 -15.14 3.51
CA ILE A 34 3.46 -15.88 4.48
C ILE A 34 2.65 -16.18 5.75
N ARG A 35 1.95 -15.18 6.27
CA ARG A 35 1.14 -15.30 7.50
C ARG A 35 0.02 -16.33 7.36
N LEU A 36 -0.67 -16.34 6.22
CA LEU A 36 -1.79 -17.23 5.95
C LEU A 36 -1.36 -18.58 5.34
N GLY A 37 -0.09 -18.72 4.96
CA GLY A 37 0.46 -19.93 4.36
C GLY A 37 -0.13 -20.26 2.97
N ARG A 38 -0.56 -19.24 2.21
CA ARG A 38 -1.20 -19.43 0.89
C ARG A 38 -0.84 -18.32 -0.10
N ASN A 39 -0.96 -18.63 -1.39
CA ASN A 39 -0.84 -17.65 -2.46
C ASN A 39 -2.07 -16.73 -2.49
N LEU A 40 -1.86 -15.47 -2.87
CA LEU A 40 -2.90 -14.45 -2.99
C LEU A 40 -3.01 -13.98 -4.44
N THR A 41 -4.24 -13.73 -4.89
CA THR A 41 -4.50 -13.07 -6.18
C THR A 41 -4.85 -11.61 -5.92
N TRP A 42 -4.17 -10.68 -6.57
CA TRP A 42 -4.32 -9.23 -6.36
C TRP A 42 -4.92 -8.54 -7.58
N ASP A 43 -6.01 -7.80 -7.37
CA ASP A 43 -6.54 -6.83 -8.33
C ASP A 43 -5.92 -5.46 -8.04
N ALA A 44 -4.92 -5.08 -8.83
CA ALA A 44 -4.22 -3.81 -8.66
C ALA A 44 -5.05 -2.57 -9.02
N ALA A 45 -6.14 -2.73 -9.77
CA ALA A 45 -7.02 -1.62 -10.11
C ALA A 45 -8.01 -1.31 -8.98
N LYS A 46 -8.49 -2.36 -8.30
CA LYS A 46 -9.39 -2.22 -7.14
C LYS A 46 -8.65 -2.15 -5.81
N GLU A 47 -7.36 -2.48 -5.82
CA GLU A 47 -6.53 -2.67 -4.64
C GLU A 47 -7.18 -3.67 -3.65
N GLN A 48 -7.52 -4.86 -4.16
CA GLN A 48 -8.16 -5.91 -3.37
C GLN A 48 -7.58 -7.30 -3.63
N ILE A 49 -7.62 -8.14 -2.59
CA ILE A 49 -7.32 -9.57 -2.73
C ILE A 49 -8.58 -10.27 -3.23
N VAL A 50 -8.48 -10.93 -4.39
CA VAL A 50 -9.64 -11.48 -5.09
C VAL A 50 -10.16 -12.73 -4.38
N GLY A 51 -11.41 -12.68 -3.93
CA GLY A 51 -12.13 -13.84 -3.38
C GLY A 51 -11.65 -14.33 -2.01
N ASP A 52 -10.94 -13.49 -1.24
CA ASP A 52 -10.34 -13.87 0.03
C ASP A 52 -10.66 -12.86 1.14
N ASP A 53 -11.84 -12.97 1.74
CA ASP A 53 -12.31 -12.03 2.77
C ASP A 53 -11.38 -12.00 3.99
N GLU A 54 -10.84 -13.16 4.40
CA GLU A 54 -9.91 -13.27 5.52
C GLU A 54 -8.62 -12.48 5.24
N ALA A 55 -8.04 -12.63 4.05
CA ALA A 55 -6.84 -11.88 3.67
C ALA A 55 -7.12 -10.38 3.51
N ASN A 56 -8.31 -10.00 3.05
CA ASN A 56 -8.72 -8.60 2.95
C ASN A 56 -8.74 -7.90 4.33
N LEU A 57 -9.04 -8.62 5.42
CA LEU A 57 -8.97 -8.05 6.78
C LEU A 57 -7.56 -7.57 7.17
N TRP A 58 -6.52 -8.11 6.56
CA TRP A 58 -5.12 -7.74 6.86
C TRP A 58 -4.61 -6.53 6.08
N GLN A 59 -5.38 -5.99 5.12
CA GLN A 59 -4.99 -4.77 4.39
C GLN A 59 -5.15 -3.50 5.23
N GLY A 60 -5.93 -3.58 6.30
CA GLY A 60 -6.15 -2.49 7.22
C GLY A 60 -5.96 -2.91 8.67
N ARG A 61 -6.06 -1.92 9.55
CA ARG A 61 -6.21 -2.13 10.99
C ARG A 61 -7.27 -1.18 11.49
N GLU A 62 -7.87 -1.52 12.63
CA GLU A 62 -8.73 -0.58 13.34
C GLU A 62 -7.95 0.72 13.59
N GLN A 63 -8.52 1.84 13.11
CA GLN A 63 -7.89 3.14 13.29
C GLN A 63 -8.00 3.58 14.74
N ARG A 64 -6.99 4.33 15.19
CA ARG A 64 -6.97 4.82 16.57
C ARG A 64 -8.10 5.83 16.76
N LYS A 65 -8.90 5.64 17.81
CA LYS A 65 -9.99 6.56 18.18
C LYS A 65 -9.53 8.02 18.20
N GLY A 66 -10.21 8.88 17.44
CA GLY A 66 -9.93 10.31 17.31
C GLY A 66 -8.89 10.69 16.25
N PHE A 67 -8.36 9.71 15.51
CA PHE A 67 -7.42 9.91 14.39
C PHE A 67 -7.92 9.23 13.11
N GLU A 68 -9.24 9.08 12.99
CA GLU A 68 -9.86 8.48 11.84
C GLU A 68 -9.72 9.37 10.60
N VAL A 69 -9.37 8.78 9.46
CA VAL A 69 -9.33 9.47 8.16
C VAL A 69 -10.55 9.10 7.34
N ALA A 70 -11.14 10.08 6.67
CA ALA A 70 -12.34 9.94 5.84
C ALA A 70 -12.06 9.24 4.50
#